data_AF-A0A256WMQ6-F1
#
_entry.id   AF-A0A256WMQ6-F1
#
_cell.length_a   1.000
_cell.length_b   1.000
_cell.length_c   1.000
_cell.angle_alpha   90.00
_cell.angle_beta   90.00
_cell.angle_gamma   90.00
#
_symmetry.space_group_name_H-M   'P 1'
#
loop_
_entity.id
_entity.type
_entity.pdbx_description
1 polymer ?
#
loop_
_entity_poly.entity_id
_entity_poly.type
_entity_poly.pdbx_seq_one_letter_code
_entity_poly.pdbx_strand_id
1 'polypeptide(L)'
;MNWPLAKLLLPDNWVAIRIPDGAISAHANKARIGHFPLDDPDNCLYSQDVIDFAIEKGYYDPKGGEEFAFNQAYNPLSPDRLRYCESRVWSIFRRAAPEQVFSSDFHRGKEGAQRYPLYIFPKEKLSLENVMDLVRDHYEGTEMDMTKGSEAGPYGTPQRWRPLSWEKGDSTYAWERPISTYNTCFSFIAQAQSSLPNELGGVCWFGFDDTYFTCYLPLYMGLEQTPESFRKGDIRHFEPASLWWAMNFVSNYANLKYSYMIKDIQKEQKALEQGYIADQDSIKKAYLYAESTAANKILQNYVDTKSQELLNKWTQLGYKLIVKYNDGYIKPDSGGMLSPGYPEEWRNSIIDDDPNKHLIPEWNKEGRQKDNPF
;
A
#
# COMPACT_ATOMS: atom_id res chain seq x y z
N MET A 1 -14.25 -27.21 9.96
CA MET A 1 -13.68 -26.11 9.14
C MET A 1 -12.87 -25.23 10.05
N ASN A 2 -11.53 -25.22 9.91
CA ASN A 2 -10.67 -24.32 10.66
C ASN A 2 -10.59 -23.00 9.90
N TRP A 3 -11.29 -21.99 10.40
CA TRP A 3 -11.19 -20.62 9.90
C TRP A 3 -9.91 -19.98 10.45
N PRO A 4 -9.06 -19.33 9.62
CA PRO A 4 -7.91 -18.60 10.12
C PRO A 4 -8.38 -17.31 10.83
N LEU A 5 -8.31 -17.32 12.17
CA LEU A 5 -8.63 -16.18 13.04
C LEU A 5 -7.48 -15.16 13.03
N ALA A 6 -7.76 -13.94 12.56
CA ALA A 6 -6.93 -12.78 12.85
C ALA A 6 -7.18 -12.34 14.30
N LYS A 7 -6.20 -12.55 15.17
CA LYS A 7 -6.30 -12.35 16.63
C LYS A 7 -5.89 -10.92 16.99
N LEU A 8 -6.82 -10.10 17.50
CA LEU A 8 -6.50 -8.82 18.14
C LEU A 8 -7.36 -8.59 19.40
N LEU A 9 -6.67 -8.59 20.55
CA LEU A 9 -7.05 -8.08 21.89
C LEU A 9 -8.08 -8.87 22.74
N LEU A 10 -7.58 -9.31 23.92
CA LEU A 10 -8.18 -10.07 25.03
C LEU A 10 -8.46 -11.55 24.70
N PRO A 11 -7.96 -12.53 25.51
CA PRO A 11 -7.93 -13.94 25.11
C PRO A 11 -9.30 -14.56 24.74
N ASP A 12 -10.40 -13.99 25.25
CA ASP A 12 -11.71 -14.68 25.24
C ASP A 12 -12.84 -13.89 24.55
N ASN A 13 -12.69 -12.58 24.25
CA ASN A 13 -13.77 -11.75 23.67
C ASN A 13 -13.58 -11.48 22.18
N TRP A 14 -14.44 -12.02 21.33
CA TRP A 14 -14.31 -11.89 19.87
C TRP A 14 -15.65 -11.97 19.14
N VAL A 15 -15.68 -11.39 17.93
CA VAL A 15 -16.77 -11.52 16.95
C VAL A 15 -16.14 -11.75 15.58
N ALA A 16 -16.67 -12.70 14.83
CA ALA A 16 -16.28 -13.01 13.45
C ALA A 16 -17.54 -13.06 12.58
N ILE A 17 -17.50 -12.36 11.45
CA ILE A 17 -18.56 -12.35 10.44
C ILE A 17 -18.00 -12.94 9.15
N ARG A 18 -18.73 -13.88 8.55
CA ARG A 18 -18.48 -14.36 7.20
C ARG A 18 -18.79 -13.25 6.21
N ILE A 19 -17.79 -12.83 5.43
CA ILE A 19 -18.01 -11.90 4.32
C ILE A 19 -18.78 -12.63 3.21
N PRO A 20 -19.91 -12.10 2.72
CA PRO A 20 -20.68 -12.75 1.66
C PRO A 20 -19.86 -12.95 0.38
N ASP A 21 -20.15 -14.03 -0.35
CA ASP A 21 -19.54 -14.28 -1.64
C ASP A 21 -19.84 -13.11 -2.60
N GLY A 22 -18.79 -12.65 -3.31
CA GLY A 22 -18.88 -11.48 -4.20
C GLY A 22 -18.75 -10.12 -3.49
N ALA A 23 -18.72 -10.08 -2.17
CA ALA A 23 -18.43 -8.86 -1.42
C ALA A 23 -16.92 -8.69 -1.19
N ILE A 24 -16.52 -7.45 -0.92
CA ILE A 24 -15.19 -7.12 -0.39
C ILE A 24 -15.33 -6.41 0.95
N SER A 25 -14.41 -6.66 1.86
CA SER A 25 -14.25 -5.91 3.10
C SER A 25 -12.86 -5.30 3.16
N ALA A 26 -12.75 -4.09 3.71
CA ALA A 26 -11.49 -3.40 3.95
C ALA A 26 -11.30 -3.17 5.44
N HIS A 27 -10.14 -3.54 5.96
CA HIS A 27 -9.79 -3.33 7.37
C HIS A 27 -8.46 -2.59 7.47
N ALA A 28 -8.52 -1.43 8.12
CA ALA A 28 -7.35 -0.72 8.59
C ALA A 28 -7.06 -1.10 10.07
N ASN A 29 -6.27 -0.31 10.79
CA ASN A 29 -5.95 -0.58 12.19
C ASN A 29 -7.07 -0.15 13.15
N LYS A 30 -8.32 -0.57 12.87
CA LYS A 30 -9.52 -0.24 13.63
C LYS A 30 -10.55 -1.37 13.54
N ALA A 31 -11.21 -1.71 14.65
CA ALA A 31 -12.33 -2.67 14.63
C ALA A 31 -13.54 -2.06 13.90
N ARG A 32 -14.17 -2.86 13.03
CA ARG A 32 -15.27 -2.41 12.16
C ARG A 32 -16.60 -3.13 12.40
N ILE A 33 -16.59 -4.38 12.87
CA ILE A 33 -17.83 -5.11 13.20
C ILE A 33 -18.59 -4.34 14.29
N GLY A 34 -19.81 -3.89 13.98
CA GLY A 34 -20.68 -3.11 14.86
C GLY A 34 -21.71 -4.02 15.52
N HIS A 35 -22.97 -3.88 15.11
CA HIS A 35 -24.01 -4.87 15.39
C HIS A 35 -23.73 -6.17 14.65
N PHE A 36 -24.09 -7.29 15.27
CA PHE A 36 -23.93 -8.63 14.71
C PHE A 36 -25.10 -9.52 15.18
N PRO A 37 -25.52 -10.49 14.36
CA PRO A 37 -26.61 -11.38 14.73
C PRO A 37 -26.16 -12.33 15.85
N LEU A 38 -27.07 -12.60 16.79
CA LEU A 38 -26.86 -13.54 17.90
C LEU A 38 -27.42 -14.94 17.58
N ASP A 39 -28.19 -15.06 16.51
CA ASP A 39 -28.95 -16.25 16.10
C ASP A 39 -28.66 -16.67 14.64
N ASP A 40 -27.45 -16.39 14.14
CA ASP A 40 -26.99 -16.79 12.80
C ASP A 40 -25.60 -17.47 12.86
N PRO A 41 -25.52 -18.73 13.32
CA PRO A 41 -24.25 -19.44 13.49
C PRO A 41 -23.53 -19.77 12.17
N ASP A 42 -24.23 -19.67 11.03
CA ASP A 42 -23.65 -19.95 9.71
C ASP A 42 -22.82 -18.76 9.19
N ASN A 43 -23.17 -17.52 9.59
CA ASN A 43 -22.49 -16.31 9.14
C ASN A 43 -21.85 -15.49 10.27
N CYS A 44 -22.17 -15.76 11.53
CA CYS A 44 -21.65 -15.02 12.67
C CYS A 44 -21.26 -15.98 13.80
N LEU A 45 -20.03 -15.84 14.28
CA LEU A 45 -19.54 -16.53 15.47
C LEU A 45 -18.98 -15.50 16.43
N TYR A 46 -19.24 -15.66 17.72
CA TYR A 46 -18.78 -14.73 18.75
C TYR A 46 -18.60 -15.44 20.08
N SER A 47 -17.86 -14.83 21.01
CA SER A 47 -17.73 -15.34 22.37
C SER A 47 -19.02 -15.16 23.16
N GLN A 48 -19.46 -16.20 23.87
CA GLN A 48 -20.75 -16.21 24.57
C GLN A 48 -20.89 -15.08 25.60
N ASP A 49 -19.78 -14.63 26.18
CA ASP A 49 -19.70 -13.58 27.20
C ASP A 49 -19.40 -12.18 26.63
N VAL A 50 -19.40 -11.99 25.29
CA VAL A 50 -18.98 -10.72 24.66
C VAL A 50 -19.79 -9.51 25.13
N ILE A 51 -21.09 -9.67 25.39
CA ILE A 51 -21.92 -8.56 25.87
C ILE A 51 -21.76 -8.41 27.39
N ASP A 52 -21.82 -9.51 28.13
CA ASP A 52 -21.71 -9.50 29.60
C ASP A 52 -20.38 -8.91 30.07
N PHE A 53 -19.28 -9.25 29.40
CA PHE A 53 -17.96 -8.68 29.69
C PHE A 53 -17.94 -7.17 29.43
N ALA A 54 -18.54 -6.69 28.34
CA ALA A 54 -18.61 -5.26 28.06
C ALA A 54 -19.43 -4.51 29.12
N ILE A 55 -20.50 -5.13 29.64
CA ILE A 55 -21.29 -4.59 30.75
C ILE A 55 -20.45 -4.55 32.04
N GLU A 56 -19.79 -5.65 32.39
CA GLU A 56 -18.94 -5.75 33.59
C GLU A 56 -17.83 -4.69 33.61
N LYS A 57 -17.22 -4.41 32.45
CA LYS A 57 -16.16 -3.39 32.31
C LYS A 57 -16.68 -1.97 32.15
N GLY A 58 -18.00 -1.78 32.04
CA GLY A 58 -18.61 -0.47 31.80
C GLY A 58 -18.36 0.08 30.39
N TYR A 59 -18.05 -0.79 29.42
CA TYR A 59 -17.90 -0.43 28.00
C TYR A 59 -19.25 -0.31 27.29
N TYR A 60 -20.30 -0.92 27.85
CA TYR A 60 -21.66 -0.87 27.35
C TYR A 60 -22.64 -0.73 28.53
N ASP A 61 -23.60 0.19 28.41
CA ASP A 61 -24.71 0.33 29.35
C ASP A 61 -26.01 -0.17 28.71
N PRO A 62 -26.56 -1.32 29.14
CA PRO A 62 -27.80 -1.86 28.59
C PRO A 62 -29.02 -0.99 28.90
N LYS A 63 -28.90 -0.01 29.81
CA LYS A 63 -29.94 0.99 30.12
C LYS A 63 -29.75 2.29 29.35
N GLY A 64 -28.67 2.42 28.59
CA GLY A 64 -28.31 3.62 27.84
C GLY A 64 -29.18 3.89 26.61
N GLY A 65 -30.02 2.94 26.20
CA GLY A 65 -30.99 3.08 25.10
C GLY A 65 -30.45 2.73 23.71
N GLU A 66 -29.16 2.44 23.58
CA GLU A 66 -28.53 1.99 22.33
C GLU A 66 -28.29 0.48 22.36
N GLU A 67 -28.36 -0.17 21.20
CA GLU A 67 -28.01 -1.59 21.07
C GLU A 67 -26.49 -1.83 21.18
N PHE A 68 -26.09 -3.03 21.61
CA PHE A 68 -24.69 -3.38 21.73
C PHE A 68 -24.00 -3.43 20.36
N ALA A 69 -23.00 -2.56 20.15
CA ALA A 69 -22.12 -2.60 18.99
C ALA A 69 -20.67 -2.90 19.40
N PHE A 70 -20.09 -3.97 18.85
CA PHE A 70 -18.75 -4.46 19.23
C PHE A 70 -17.66 -3.39 19.01
N ASN A 71 -17.67 -2.72 17.85
CA ASN A 71 -16.72 -1.66 17.55
C ASN A 71 -16.91 -0.40 18.42
N GLN A 72 -18.05 -0.21 19.08
CA GLN A 72 -18.25 0.94 19.97
C GLN A 72 -17.75 0.61 21.37
N ALA A 73 -18.08 -0.59 21.88
CA ALA A 73 -17.66 -1.05 23.20
C ALA A 73 -16.13 -1.25 23.28
N TYR A 74 -15.53 -1.90 22.29
CA TYR A 74 -14.11 -2.32 22.36
C TYR A 74 -13.15 -1.47 21.55
N ASN A 75 -13.65 -0.58 20.68
CA ASN A 75 -12.81 0.28 19.84
C ASN A 75 -13.52 1.59 19.47
N PRO A 76 -13.94 2.40 20.45
CA PRO A 76 -14.75 3.60 20.21
C PRO A 76 -14.09 4.57 19.20
N LEU A 77 -14.90 5.45 18.62
CA LEU A 77 -14.39 6.42 17.65
C LEU A 77 -13.45 7.41 18.31
N SER A 78 -12.39 7.76 17.58
CA SER A 78 -11.60 8.94 17.86
C SER A 78 -11.26 9.63 16.53
N PRO A 79 -11.30 10.96 16.44
CA PRO A 79 -11.08 11.68 15.18
C PRO A 79 -9.74 11.36 14.50
N ASP A 80 -8.68 11.18 15.28
CA ASP A 80 -7.36 10.79 14.77
C ASP A 80 -7.40 9.38 14.14
N ARG A 81 -8.05 8.42 14.78
CA ARG A 81 -8.20 7.05 14.24
C ARG A 81 -9.09 7.03 13.00
N LEU A 82 -10.14 7.84 12.95
CA LEU A 82 -10.96 8.01 11.75
C LEU A 82 -10.08 8.47 10.57
N ARG A 83 -9.28 9.52 10.79
CA ARG A 83 -8.37 10.04 9.77
C ARG A 83 -7.34 8.99 9.31
N TYR A 84 -6.71 8.27 10.24
CA TYR A 84 -5.65 7.31 9.89
C TYR A 84 -6.13 5.96 9.37
N CYS A 85 -7.34 5.53 9.74
CA CYS A 85 -7.83 4.19 9.44
C CYS A 85 -8.94 4.21 8.40
N GLU A 86 -9.95 5.06 8.58
CA GLU A 86 -11.12 5.04 7.71
C GLU A 86 -10.84 5.68 6.35
N SER A 87 -9.83 6.55 6.22
CA SER A 87 -9.40 7.07 4.90
C SER A 87 -8.92 5.94 3.98
N ARG A 88 -8.21 4.94 4.54
CA ARG A 88 -7.74 3.75 3.80
C ARG A 88 -8.91 2.85 3.37
N VAL A 89 -9.88 2.65 4.26
CA VAL A 89 -11.11 1.90 3.97
C VAL A 89 -11.89 2.59 2.86
N TRP A 90 -12.10 3.90 2.99
CA TRP A 90 -12.74 4.74 1.99
C TRP A 90 -12.07 4.63 0.62
N SER A 91 -10.74 4.69 0.59
CA SER A 91 -10.00 4.63 -0.68
C SER A 91 -10.08 3.26 -1.35
N ILE A 92 -10.07 2.15 -0.60
CA ILE A 92 -10.32 0.82 -1.17
C ILE A 92 -11.72 0.76 -1.75
N PHE A 93 -12.73 1.18 -0.98
CA PHE A 93 -14.14 1.09 -1.40
C PHE A 93 -14.45 1.92 -2.64
N ARG A 94 -14.03 3.20 -2.69
CA ARG A 94 -14.25 4.05 -3.87
C ARG A 94 -13.57 3.51 -5.13
N ARG A 95 -12.44 2.80 -4.99
CA ARG A 95 -11.66 2.28 -6.13
C ARG A 95 -12.19 0.94 -6.60
N ALA A 96 -12.64 0.10 -5.68
CA ALA A 96 -13.20 -1.20 -6.01
C ALA A 96 -14.65 -1.13 -6.49
N ALA A 97 -15.41 -0.11 -6.06
CA ALA A 97 -16.79 0.13 -6.48
C ALA A 97 -16.98 1.61 -6.85
N PRO A 98 -16.38 2.09 -7.96
CA PRO A 98 -16.44 3.50 -8.37
C PRO A 98 -17.85 4.00 -8.71
N GLU A 99 -18.80 3.08 -8.95
CA GLU A 99 -20.22 3.39 -9.12
C GLU A 99 -20.94 3.75 -7.82
N GLN A 100 -20.32 3.47 -6.66
CA GLN A 100 -20.86 3.76 -5.33
C GLN A 100 -20.21 5.02 -4.74
N VAL A 101 -21.03 5.87 -4.12
CA VAL A 101 -20.56 7.12 -3.51
C VAL A 101 -20.34 6.92 -2.01
N PHE A 102 -19.09 7.02 -1.58
CA PHE A 102 -18.71 6.99 -0.17
C PHE A 102 -18.30 8.40 0.27
N SER A 103 -19.09 9.01 1.16
CA SER A 103 -18.78 10.35 1.69
C SER A 103 -17.47 10.36 2.46
N SER A 104 -16.65 11.40 2.28
CA SER A 104 -15.44 11.61 3.07
C SER A 104 -15.71 12.04 4.50
N ASP A 105 -16.93 12.51 4.80
CA ASP A 105 -17.31 13.07 6.10
C ASP A 105 -16.93 12.17 7.28
N PHE A 106 -17.11 10.85 7.15
CA PHE A 106 -16.82 9.90 8.21
C PHE A 106 -15.33 9.77 8.50
N HIS A 107 -14.50 9.53 7.48
CA HIS A 107 -13.05 9.47 7.69
C HIS A 107 -12.43 10.84 8.02
N ARG A 108 -13.12 11.94 7.74
CA ARG A 108 -12.77 13.29 8.17
C ARG A 108 -13.25 13.65 9.57
N GLY A 109 -13.92 12.74 10.26
CA GLY A 109 -14.34 12.94 11.66
C GLY A 109 -15.47 13.97 11.82
N LYS A 110 -16.27 14.21 10.79
CA LYS A 110 -17.45 15.05 10.90
C LYS A 110 -18.47 14.39 11.83
N GLU A 111 -18.95 15.16 12.81
CA GLU A 111 -19.92 14.69 13.77
C GLU A 111 -21.21 14.22 13.08
N GLY A 112 -21.77 13.08 13.54
CA GLY A 112 -22.96 12.46 12.97
C GLY A 112 -22.77 11.77 11.61
N ALA A 113 -21.56 11.74 11.05
CA ALA A 113 -21.30 11.07 9.78
C ALA A 113 -21.49 9.55 9.87
N GLN A 114 -22.11 8.98 8.83
CA GLN A 114 -22.38 7.54 8.77
C GLN A 114 -21.10 6.73 8.48
N ARG A 115 -20.94 5.63 9.22
CA ARG A 115 -19.85 4.66 9.04
C ARG A 115 -19.90 4.02 7.65
N TYR A 116 -18.73 3.68 7.10
CA TYR A 116 -18.67 2.81 5.93
C TYR A 116 -19.19 1.41 6.24
N PRO A 117 -19.96 0.78 5.34
CA PRO A 117 -20.52 -0.55 5.55
C PRO A 117 -19.41 -1.59 5.71
N LEU A 118 -19.60 -2.63 6.54
CA LEU A 118 -18.57 -3.63 6.82
C LEU A 118 -17.95 -4.20 5.52
N TYR A 119 -18.79 -4.49 4.54
CA TYR A 119 -18.41 -4.91 3.21
C TYR A 119 -19.26 -4.20 2.15
N ILE A 120 -18.79 -4.23 0.91
CA ILE A 120 -19.51 -3.70 -0.27
C ILE A 120 -19.49 -4.75 -1.39
N PHE A 121 -20.36 -4.58 -2.38
CA PHE A 121 -20.39 -5.42 -3.58
C PHE A 121 -19.93 -4.60 -4.78
N PRO A 122 -18.69 -4.81 -5.27
CA PRO A 122 -18.27 -4.27 -6.57
C PRO A 122 -19.21 -4.71 -7.69
N LYS A 123 -19.48 -3.82 -8.64
CA LYS A 123 -20.25 -4.18 -9.84
C LYS A 123 -19.60 -5.30 -10.66
N GLU A 124 -18.27 -5.29 -10.77
CA GLU A 124 -17.49 -6.24 -11.55
C GLU A 124 -16.54 -7.06 -10.66
N LYS A 125 -16.17 -8.26 -11.11
CA LYS A 125 -15.18 -9.08 -10.39
C LYS A 125 -13.81 -8.41 -10.43
N LEU A 126 -13.11 -8.41 -9.30
CA LEU A 126 -11.74 -7.91 -9.22
C LEU A 126 -10.74 -8.96 -9.74
N SER A 127 -9.87 -8.55 -10.65
CA SER A 127 -8.69 -9.34 -11.02
C SER A 127 -7.63 -9.28 -9.92
N LEU A 128 -6.61 -10.13 -10.01
CA LEU A 128 -5.45 -10.07 -9.11
C LEU A 128 -4.74 -8.72 -9.19
N GLU A 129 -4.57 -8.19 -10.41
CA GLU A 129 -3.99 -6.87 -10.65
C GLU A 129 -4.82 -5.77 -9.99
N ASN A 130 -6.16 -5.87 -10.04
CA ASN A 130 -7.00 -4.91 -9.30
C ASN A 130 -6.71 -4.95 -7.80
N VAL A 131 -6.53 -6.13 -7.20
CA VAL A 131 -6.20 -6.26 -5.78
C VAL A 131 -4.80 -5.71 -5.48
N MET A 132 -3.80 -5.98 -6.32
CA MET A 132 -2.45 -5.39 -6.22
C MET A 132 -2.52 -3.87 -6.26
N ASP A 133 -3.30 -3.31 -7.18
CA ASP A 133 -3.43 -1.86 -7.33
C ASP A 133 -4.14 -1.22 -6.11
N LEU A 134 -5.12 -1.89 -5.51
CA LEU A 134 -5.83 -1.39 -4.32
C LEU A 134 -4.91 -1.20 -3.11
N VAL A 135 -3.87 -2.05 -2.97
CA VAL A 135 -2.90 -1.95 -1.87
C VAL A 135 -1.73 -1.00 -2.17
N ARG A 136 -1.72 -0.38 -3.35
CA ARG A 136 -0.72 0.58 -3.84
C ARG A 136 -1.20 2.04 -3.79
N ASP A 137 -2.07 2.37 -2.86
CA ASP A 137 -2.77 3.66 -2.85
C ASP A 137 -2.11 4.71 -1.94
N HIS A 138 -2.01 5.94 -2.46
CA HIS A 138 -1.73 7.18 -1.72
C HIS A 138 -2.79 8.26 -1.98
N TYR A 139 -4.04 7.82 -2.21
CA TYR A 139 -5.20 8.67 -2.46
C TYR A 139 -5.13 9.50 -3.75
N GLU A 140 -4.39 9.03 -4.75
CA GLU A 140 -4.25 9.71 -6.04
C GLU A 140 -5.62 10.04 -6.68
N GLY A 141 -5.73 11.25 -7.22
CA GLY A 141 -6.97 11.74 -7.83
C GLY A 141 -8.04 12.23 -6.85
N THR A 142 -7.67 12.48 -5.59
CA THR A 142 -8.57 12.99 -4.54
C THR A 142 -7.99 14.25 -3.88
N GLU A 143 -8.76 14.92 -3.02
CA GLU A 143 -8.25 16.04 -2.20
C GLU A 143 -7.15 15.61 -1.21
N MET A 144 -6.98 14.30 -0.98
CA MET A 144 -5.93 13.71 -0.13
C MET A 144 -4.70 13.24 -0.91
N ASP A 145 -4.66 13.48 -2.22
CA ASP A 145 -3.58 12.99 -3.09
C ASP A 145 -2.21 13.42 -2.55
N MET A 146 -1.46 12.46 -2.02
CA MET A 146 -0.21 12.73 -1.33
C MET A 146 0.93 13.08 -2.30
N THR A 147 0.72 12.98 -3.61
CA THR A 147 1.69 13.37 -4.63
C THR A 147 1.61 14.85 -4.99
N LYS A 148 0.67 15.59 -4.37
CA LYS A 148 0.38 17.00 -4.63
C LYS A 148 0.72 17.87 -3.41
N GLY A 149 0.69 19.18 -3.64
CA GLY A 149 0.91 20.19 -2.60
C GLY A 149 2.38 20.38 -2.24
N SER A 150 2.63 21.36 -1.39
CA SER A 150 3.99 21.69 -0.92
C SER A 150 4.60 20.56 -0.10
N GLU A 151 3.77 19.76 0.58
CA GLU A 151 4.16 18.60 1.35
C GLU A 151 4.78 17.48 0.51
N ALA A 152 4.49 17.41 -0.80
CA ALA A 152 5.06 16.42 -1.70
C ALA A 152 6.42 16.83 -2.29
N GLY A 153 6.88 18.05 -1.96
CA GLY A 153 8.14 18.58 -2.45
C GLY A 153 8.16 18.82 -3.97
N PRO A 154 9.33 19.16 -4.54
CA PRO A 154 9.45 19.50 -5.95
C PRO A 154 9.20 18.32 -6.90
N TYR A 155 9.18 17.08 -6.40
CA TYR A 155 9.08 15.90 -7.25
C TYR A 155 7.89 15.00 -6.92
N GLY A 156 6.96 15.47 -6.09
CA GLY A 156 5.68 14.82 -5.85
C GLY A 156 5.76 13.53 -5.04
N THR A 157 6.71 13.41 -4.11
CA THR A 157 6.82 12.18 -3.30
C THR A 157 5.63 12.05 -2.34
N PRO A 158 4.96 10.89 -2.27
CA PRO A 158 3.88 10.65 -1.30
C PRO A 158 4.40 10.29 0.10
N GLN A 159 5.71 10.18 0.30
CA GLN A 159 6.27 9.74 1.59
C GLN A 159 6.18 10.85 2.64
N ARG A 160 5.67 10.49 3.83
CA ARG A 160 5.61 11.37 5.01
C ARG A 160 6.23 10.64 6.19
N TRP A 161 7.45 11.02 6.56
CA TRP A 161 8.16 10.36 7.65
C TRP A 161 7.50 10.63 9.01
N ARG A 162 7.55 9.63 9.88
CA ARG A 162 7.11 9.72 11.27
C ARG A 162 7.90 10.77 12.05
N PRO A 163 7.30 11.40 13.07
CA PRO A 163 5.93 11.18 13.59
C PRO A 163 4.84 11.67 12.63
N LEU A 164 3.68 10.98 12.62
CA LEU A 164 2.56 11.34 11.74
C LEU A 164 1.80 12.58 12.22
N SER A 165 1.95 12.95 13.50
CA SER A 165 1.26 14.09 14.11
C SER A 165 2.25 15.01 14.81
N TRP A 166 1.87 16.29 14.88
CA TRP A 166 2.61 17.32 15.60
C TRP A 166 1.65 18.33 16.23
N GLU A 167 2.13 19.10 17.18
CA GLU A 167 1.35 20.10 17.90
C GLU A 167 1.80 21.52 17.53
N LYS A 168 0.86 22.45 17.50
CA LYS A 168 1.13 23.89 17.41
C LYS A 168 0.04 24.64 18.18
N GLY A 169 0.42 25.20 19.33
CA GLY A 169 -0.55 25.72 20.30
C GLY A 169 -1.43 24.60 20.84
N ASP A 170 -2.72 24.85 20.98
CA ASP A 170 -3.70 23.88 21.50
C ASP A 170 -4.26 22.94 20.41
N SER A 171 -3.61 22.87 19.25
CA SER A 171 -4.08 22.10 18.10
C SER A 171 -3.09 21.01 17.70
N THR A 172 -3.63 19.83 17.41
CA THR A 172 -2.90 18.70 16.83
C THR A 172 -3.13 18.65 15.32
N TYR A 173 -2.05 18.50 14.58
CA TYR A 173 -2.02 18.36 13.13
C TYR A 173 -1.50 16.97 12.76
N ALA A 174 -1.81 16.50 11.57
CA ALA A 174 -1.39 15.19 11.11
C ALA A 174 -1.23 15.11 9.60
N TRP A 175 -0.29 14.26 9.17
CA TRP A 175 -0.20 13.77 7.81
C TRP A 175 -1.29 12.74 7.53
N GLU A 176 -1.66 12.59 6.25
CA GLU A 176 -2.44 11.42 5.85
C GLU A 176 -1.62 10.14 6.03
N ARG A 177 -2.30 9.05 6.37
CA ARG A 177 -1.69 7.73 6.44
C ARG A 177 -2.14 6.92 5.21
N PRO A 178 -1.29 6.75 4.19
CA PRO A 178 -1.64 6.00 2.98
C PRO A 178 -1.72 4.49 3.23
N ILE A 179 -2.26 3.75 2.26
CA ILE A 179 -2.25 2.29 2.27
C ILE A 179 -0.83 1.80 2.02
N SER A 180 -0.22 2.34 0.97
CA SER A 180 1.17 2.08 0.61
C SER A 180 2.11 2.97 1.40
N THR A 181 3.15 2.41 2.01
CA THR A 181 4.03 3.18 2.89
C THR A 181 5.40 2.51 3.07
N TYR A 182 6.43 3.35 3.19
CA TYR A 182 7.81 2.96 3.52
C TYR A 182 7.96 2.15 4.82
N ASN A 183 6.94 2.16 5.69
CA ASN A 183 6.93 1.34 6.92
C ASN A 183 6.56 -0.13 6.67
N THR A 184 6.15 -0.50 5.46
CA THR A 184 5.79 -1.87 5.12
C THR A 184 7.04 -2.74 5.08
N CYS A 185 7.16 -3.74 5.97
CA CYS A 185 8.24 -4.71 5.88
C CYS A 185 8.03 -5.66 4.69
N PHE A 186 6.79 -6.12 4.53
CA PHE A 186 6.32 -6.96 3.44
C PHE A 186 4.80 -6.84 3.30
N SER A 187 4.28 -7.26 2.16
CA SER A 187 2.86 -7.36 1.86
C SER A 187 2.60 -8.64 1.08
N PHE A 188 1.41 -9.20 1.21
CA PHE A 188 1.01 -10.34 0.40
C PHE A 188 -0.47 -10.35 0.06
N ILE A 189 -0.81 -10.97 -1.08
CA ILE A 189 -2.18 -11.29 -1.47
C ILE A 189 -2.30 -12.81 -1.45
N ALA A 190 -3.14 -13.32 -0.54
CA ALA A 190 -3.44 -14.74 -0.47
C ALA A 190 -4.60 -15.08 -1.41
N GLN A 191 -4.35 -15.96 -2.36
CA GLN A 191 -5.31 -16.47 -3.33
C GLN A 191 -5.51 -17.97 -3.09
N ALA A 192 -6.75 -18.38 -2.82
CA ALA A 192 -7.12 -19.77 -2.64
C ALA A 192 -8.07 -20.21 -3.76
N GLN A 193 -7.67 -21.20 -4.54
CA GLN A 193 -8.44 -21.75 -5.67
C GLN A 193 -8.95 -23.15 -5.32
N SER A 194 -10.25 -23.27 -5.04
CA SER A 194 -10.89 -24.53 -4.62
C SER A 194 -10.92 -25.61 -5.70
N SER A 195 -10.72 -25.25 -6.97
CA SER A 195 -10.69 -26.17 -8.10
C SER A 195 -9.32 -26.82 -8.36
N LEU A 196 -8.30 -26.49 -7.56
CA LEU A 196 -6.93 -26.98 -7.70
C LEU A 196 -6.47 -27.69 -6.42
N PRO A 197 -5.48 -28.61 -6.50
CA PRO A 197 -4.81 -29.16 -5.31
C PRO A 197 -4.26 -28.06 -4.41
N ASN A 198 -4.28 -28.24 -3.08
CA ASN A 198 -3.93 -27.19 -2.13
C ASN A 198 -2.52 -26.61 -2.37
N GLU A 199 -1.57 -27.46 -2.74
CA GLU A 199 -0.17 -27.12 -3.01
C GLU A 199 -0.02 -26.14 -4.18
N LEU A 200 -0.90 -26.22 -5.17
CA LEU A 200 -0.92 -25.40 -6.38
C LEU A 200 -1.94 -24.25 -6.28
N GLY A 201 -3.11 -24.53 -5.70
CA GLY A 201 -4.25 -23.63 -5.65
C GLY A 201 -4.14 -22.55 -4.58
N GLY A 202 -3.32 -22.80 -3.54
CA GLY A 202 -2.93 -21.79 -2.56
C GLY A 202 -1.70 -21.03 -3.04
N VAL A 203 -1.85 -19.72 -3.29
CA VAL A 203 -0.77 -18.83 -3.73
C VAL A 203 -0.73 -17.58 -2.85
N CYS A 204 0.42 -17.29 -2.27
CA CYS A 204 0.72 -16.02 -1.64
C CYS A 204 1.56 -15.18 -2.62
N TRP A 205 0.93 -14.19 -3.25
CA TRP A 205 1.65 -13.19 -4.04
C TRP A 205 2.36 -12.25 -3.07
N PHE A 206 3.68 -12.39 -2.93
CA PHE A 206 4.45 -11.79 -1.86
C PHE A 206 5.39 -10.70 -2.39
N GLY A 207 5.43 -9.56 -1.70
CA GLY A 207 6.31 -8.44 -1.99
C GLY A 207 6.99 -7.91 -0.73
N PHE A 208 8.27 -7.53 -0.84
CA PHE A 208 9.03 -6.87 0.22
C PHE A 208 8.95 -5.35 0.13
N ASP A 209 9.10 -4.68 1.27
CA ASP A 209 9.13 -3.21 1.37
C ASP A 209 7.80 -2.55 0.94
N ASP A 210 7.84 -1.26 0.58
CA ASP A 210 6.68 -0.46 0.21
C ASP A 210 5.89 -1.07 -0.97
N THR A 211 4.58 -1.26 -0.82
CA THR A 211 3.73 -1.93 -1.82
C THR A 211 3.72 -1.21 -3.17
N TYR A 212 3.93 0.10 -3.19
CA TYR A 212 4.00 0.89 -4.42
C TYR A 212 5.23 0.56 -5.27
N PHE A 213 6.33 0.20 -4.60
CA PHE A 213 7.60 -0.10 -5.24
C PHE A 213 7.81 -1.60 -5.41
N THR A 214 7.21 -2.44 -4.57
CA THR A 214 7.44 -3.88 -4.58
C THR A 214 6.97 -4.57 -5.85
N CYS A 215 7.56 -5.73 -6.17
CA CYS A 215 7.08 -6.62 -7.23
C CYS A 215 6.56 -7.91 -6.57
N TYR A 216 5.28 -8.21 -6.75
CA TYR A 216 4.64 -9.38 -6.15
C TYR A 216 5.05 -10.67 -6.89
N LEU A 217 5.76 -11.55 -6.20
CA LEU A 217 6.16 -12.88 -6.69
C LEU A 217 5.20 -13.96 -6.15
N PRO A 218 4.70 -14.91 -6.96
CA PRO A 218 3.85 -15.98 -6.47
C PRO A 218 4.64 -17.00 -5.64
N LEU A 219 4.25 -17.19 -4.37
CA LEU A 219 4.73 -18.27 -3.51
C LEU A 219 3.62 -19.31 -3.35
N TYR A 220 3.85 -20.52 -3.86
CA TYR A 220 2.89 -21.62 -3.78
C TYR A 220 2.94 -22.32 -2.42
N MET A 221 1.82 -22.89 -1.98
CA MET A 221 1.78 -23.67 -0.73
C MET A 221 2.53 -25.02 -0.84
N GLY A 222 2.82 -25.48 -2.06
CA GLY A 222 3.62 -26.68 -2.32
C GLY A 222 5.14 -26.49 -2.27
N LEU A 223 5.64 -25.30 -1.90
CA LEU A 223 7.08 -25.06 -1.74
C LEU A 223 7.65 -25.84 -0.55
N GLU A 224 8.82 -26.44 -0.72
CA GLU A 224 9.55 -27.10 0.37
C GLU A 224 10.29 -26.07 1.24
N GLN A 225 10.78 -25.00 0.61
CA GLN A 225 11.48 -23.90 1.28
C GLN A 225 11.27 -22.58 0.54
N THR A 226 11.38 -21.47 1.28
CA THR A 226 11.40 -20.14 0.67
C THR A 226 12.72 -19.89 -0.05
N PRO A 227 12.73 -19.08 -1.13
CA PRO A 227 13.94 -18.80 -1.88
C PRO A 227 15.05 -18.20 -1.03
N GLU A 228 16.30 -18.41 -1.42
CA GLU A 228 17.44 -17.90 -0.64
C GLU A 228 17.38 -16.38 -0.46
N SER A 229 17.05 -15.62 -1.50
CA SER A 229 16.99 -14.15 -1.47
C SER A 229 15.95 -13.59 -0.49
N PHE A 230 14.96 -14.40 -0.09
CA PHE A 230 13.92 -14.06 0.90
C PHE A 230 14.39 -14.29 2.34
N ARG A 231 15.44 -15.10 2.52
CA ARG A 231 15.99 -15.50 3.82
C ARG A 231 17.24 -14.71 4.21
N LYS A 232 17.64 -13.73 3.39
CA LYS A 232 18.85 -12.91 3.57
C LYS A 232 18.49 -11.49 3.94
N GLY A 233 19.36 -10.86 4.72
CA GLY A 233 19.25 -9.47 5.16
C GLY A 233 18.73 -9.32 6.58
N ASP A 234 19.19 -8.25 7.23
CA ASP A 234 18.67 -7.75 8.49
C ASP A 234 18.64 -6.21 8.44
N ILE A 235 17.90 -5.59 9.35
CA ILE A 235 17.65 -4.12 9.33
C ILE A 235 18.88 -3.26 9.62
N ARG A 236 20.00 -3.84 10.04
CA ARG A 236 21.23 -3.12 10.44
C ARG A 236 22.39 -3.33 9.48
N HIS A 237 22.38 -4.38 8.66
CA HIS A 237 23.47 -4.68 7.74
C HIS A 237 22.95 -4.88 6.32
N PHE A 238 23.50 -4.10 5.40
CA PHE A 238 23.20 -4.23 3.98
C PHE A 238 23.78 -5.55 3.45
N GLU A 239 22.91 -6.34 2.79
CA GLU A 239 23.29 -7.60 2.16
C GLU A 239 22.88 -7.56 0.67
N PRO A 240 23.83 -7.59 -0.28
CA PRO A 240 23.53 -7.56 -1.71
C PRO A 240 22.64 -8.72 -2.20
N ALA A 241 22.69 -9.88 -1.52
CA ALA A 241 21.89 -11.05 -1.85
C ALA A 241 20.45 -11.00 -1.29
N SER A 242 20.10 -9.95 -0.53
CA SER A 242 18.78 -9.77 0.05
C SER A 242 17.83 -9.08 -0.93
N LEU A 243 16.72 -9.75 -1.25
CA LEU A 243 15.66 -9.13 -2.05
C LEU A 243 15.01 -7.95 -1.31
N TRP A 244 14.90 -8.03 0.01
CA TRP A 244 14.39 -6.93 0.83
C TRP A 244 15.27 -5.68 0.69
N TRP A 245 16.60 -5.81 0.79
CA TRP A 245 17.50 -4.67 0.60
C TRP A 245 17.52 -4.13 -0.83
N ALA A 246 17.37 -5.00 -1.85
CA ALA A 246 17.24 -4.53 -3.23
C ALA A 246 15.98 -3.66 -3.42
N MET A 247 14.84 -4.11 -2.88
CA MET A 247 13.58 -3.35 -2.91
C MET A 247 13.72 -2.01 -2.16
N ASN A 248 14.27 -2.06 -0.95
CA ASN A 248 14.46 -0.89 -0.10
C ASN A 248 15.40 0.15 -0.73
N PHE A 249 16.49 -0.30 -1.38
CA PHE A 249 17.40 0.59 -2.09
C PHE A 249 16.69 1.38 -3.19
N VAL A 250 15.93 0.69 -4.05
CA VAL A 250 15.19 1.32 -5.15
C VAL A 250 14.12 2.28 -4.63
N SER A 251 13.31 1.86 -3.64
CA SER A 251 12.24 2.70 -3.08
C SER A 251 12.79 3.97 -2.41
N ASN A 252 13.87 3.85 -1.64
CA ASN A 252 14.47 5.00 -0.95
C ASN A 252 15.16 5.94 -1.93
N TYR A 253 15.92 5.42 -2.89
CA TYR A 253 16.58 6.26 -3.89
C TYR A 253 15.58 7.01 -4.77
N ALA A 254 14.44 6.38 -5.09
CA ALA A 254 13.38 6.98 -5.87
C ALA A 254 12.84 8.30 -5.28
N ASN A 255 12.86 8.45 -3.95
CA ASN A 255 12.33 9.65 -3.29
C ASN A 255 13.06 10.94 -3.70
N LEU A 256 14.32 10.86 -4.15
CA LEU A 256 15.10 12.03 -4.57
C LEU A 256 14.52 12.74 -5.81
N LYS A 257 13.89 11.98 -6.72
CA LYS A 257 13.31 12.51 -7.96
C LYS A 257 12.06 11.70 -8.36
N TYR A 258 11.17 11.51 -7.39
CA TYR A 258 10.06 10.55 -7.42
C TYR A 258 9.28 10.53 -8.75
N SER A 259 8.70 11.66 -9.16
CA SER A 259 7.89 11.77 -10.39
C SER A 259 8.58 11.35 -11.69
N TYR A 260 9.92 11.29 -11.70
CA TYR A 260 10.71 10.78 -12.81
C TYR A 260 11.03 9.29 -12.64
N MET A 261 11.64 8.92 -11.51
CA MET A 261 12.13 7.57 -11.26
C MET A 261 11.01 6.55 -11.19
N ILE A 262 9.84 6.93 -10.65
CA ILE A 262 8.71 6.01 -10.50
C ILE A 262 8.21 5.44 -11.84
N LYS A 263 8.32 6.21 -12.93
CA LYS A 263 7.89 5.77 -14.26
C LYS A 263 8.73 4.59 -14.77
N ASP A 264 10.04 4.63 -14.52
CA ASP A 264 10.94 3.53 -14.89
C ASP A 264 10.72 2.31 -13.97
N ILE A 265 10.48 2.55 -12.68
CA ILE A 265 10.21 1.49 -11.69
C ILE A 265 8.92 0.74 -12.03
N GLN A 266 7.81 1.45 -12.21
CA GLN A 266 6.51 0.85 -12.51
C GLN A 266 6.49 0.14 -13.86
N LYS A 267 7.28 0.61 -14.83
CA LYS A 267 7.46 -0.09 -16.11
C LYS A 267 8.06 -1.49 -15.90
N GLU A 268 9.13 -1.61 -15.13
CA GLU A 268 9.76 -2.91 -14.84
C GLU A 268 8.89 -3.77 -13.93
N GLN A 269 8.30 -3.18 -12.87
CA GLN A 269 7.33 -3.84 -11.97
C GLN A 269 6.20 -4.50 -12.77
N LYS A 270 5.52 -3.74 -13.62
CA LYS A 270 4.40 -4.23 -14.43
C LYS A 270 4.84 -5.34 -15.39
N ALA A 271 5.99 -5.19 -16.04
CA ALA A 271 6.50 -6.21 -16.95
C ALA A 271 6.76 -7.55 -16.22
N LEU A 272 7.31 -7.49 -15.00
CA LEU A 272 7.58 -8.69 -14.19
C LEU A 272 6.29 -9.33 -13.68
N GLU A 273 5.40 -8.55 -13.07
CA GLU A 273 4.14 -9.07 -12.51
C GLU A 273 3.25 -9.68 -13.59
N GLN A 274 3.13 -9.02 -14.74
CA GLN A 274 2.37 -9.57 -15.87
C GLN A 274 2.99 -10.87 -16.40
N GLY A 275 4.33 -10.98 -16.39
CA GLY A 275 5.02 -12.23 -16.70
C GLY A 275 4.63 -13.35 -15.73
N TYR A 276 4.69 -13.09 -14.42
CA TYR A 276 4.34 -14.10 -13.41
C TYR A 276 2.87 -14.53 -13.45
N ILE A 277 1.98 -13.61 -13.80
CA ILE A 277 0.55 -13.87 -14.01
C ILE A 277 0.35 -14.72 -15.27
N ALA A 278 1.02 -14.38 -16.38
CA ALA A 278 0.93 -15.14 -17.63
C ALA A 278 1.51 -16.56 -17.49
N ASP A 279 2.55 -16.73 -16.67
CA ASP A 279 3.18 -18.03 -16.42
C ASP A 279 2.22 -19.01 -15.69
N GLN A 280 1.21 -18.52 -14.95
CA GLN A 280 0.34 -19.35 -14.09
C GLN A 280 -0.28 -20.55 -14.83
N ASP A 281 -0.78 -20.37 -16.05
CA ASP A 281 -1.44 -21.45 -16.79
C ASP A 281 -0.46 -22.54 -17.19
N SER A 282 0.76 -22.17 -17.55
CA SER A 282 1.83 -23.12 -17.90
C SER A 282 2.29 -23.89 -16.66
N ILE A 283 2.41 -23.22 -15.51
CA ILE A 283 2.80 -23.85 -14.24
C ILE A 283 1.71 -24.81 -13.76
N LYS A 284 0.43 -24.41 -13.84
CA LYS A 284 -0.69 -25.29 -13.52
C LYS A 284 -0.69 -26.55 -14.38
N LYS A 285 -0.51 -26.42 -15.70
CA LYS A 285 -0.41 -27.57 -16.60
C LYS A 285 0.77 -28.47 -16.24
N ALA A 286 1.97 -27.88 -16.09
CA ALA A 286 3.17 -28.63 -15.75
C ALA A 286 3.02 -29.40 -14.43
N TYR A 287 2.42 -28.78 -13.40
CA TYR A 287 2.13 -29.42 -12.13
C TYR A 287 1.16 -30.60 -12.27
N LEU A 288 0.05 -30.41 -13.00
CA LEU A 288 -1.01 -31.42 -13.14
C LEU A 288 -0.61 -32.63 -14.00
N TYR A 289 0.33 -32.45 -14.94
CA TYR A 289 0.87 -33.55 -15.76
C TYR A 289 2.08 -34.26 -15.13
N ALA A 290 2.63 -33.74 -14.03
CA ALA A 290 3.78 -34.33 -13.37
C ALA A 290 3.35 -35.49 -12.45
N GLU A 291 4.23 -36.49 -12.32
CA GLU A 291 4.13 -37.50 -11.27
C GLU A 291 4.21 -36.82 -9.89
N SER A 292 3.51 -37.38 -8.90
CA SER A 292 3.28 -36.72 -7.59
C SER A 292 4.55 -36.28 -6.86
N THR A 293 5.65 -37.02 -6.98
CA THR A 293 6.95 -36.68 -6.36
C THR A 293 7.73 -35.57 -7.07
N ALA A 294 7.37 -35.24 -8.32
CA ALA A 294 8.00 -34.20 -9.13
C ALA A 294 7.20 -32.89 -9.14
N ALA A 295 5.89 -32.92 -8.84
CA ALA A 295 5.00 -31.77 -8.96
C ALA A 295 5.43 -30.57 -8.09
N ASN A 296 5.74 -30.78 -6.81
CA ASN A 296 6.21 -29.70 -5.93
C ASN A 296 7.58 -29.14 -6.33
N LYS A 297 8.46 -29.98 -6.91
CA LYS A 297 9.76 -29.53 -7.43
C LYS A 297 9.62 -28.56 -8.60
N ILE A 298 8.56 -28.70 -9.41
CA ILE A 298 8.26 -27.74 -10.48
C ILE A 298 7.96 -26.36 -9.88
N LEU A 299 7.14 -26.31 -8.82
CA LEU A 299 6.83 -25.06 -8.11
C LEU A 299 8.09 -24.47 -7.47
N GLN A 300 8.88 -25.29 -6.77
CA GLN A 300 10.14 -24.88 -6.14
C GLN A 300 11.10 -24.27 -7.16
N ASN A 301 11.37 -25.00 -8.25
CA ASN A 301 12.31 -24.54 -9.29
C ASN A 301 11.84 -23.24 -9.97
N TYR A 302 10.53 -23.13 -10.22
CA TYR A 302 9.96 -21.91 -10.80
C TYR A 302 10.16 -20.71 -9.86
N VAL A 303 9.78 -20.84 -8.59
CA VAL A 303 9.89 -19.73 -7.62
C VAL A 303 11.35 -19.38 -7.35
N ASP A 304 12.25 -20.35 -7.20
CA ASP A 304 13.68 -20.08 -7.02
C ASP A 304 14.26 -19.32 -8.22
N THR A 305 13.95 -19.75 -9.45
CA THR A 305 14.38 -19.08 -10.67
C THR A 305 13.85 -17.64 -10.73
N LYS A 306 12.54 -17.45 -10.53
CA LYS A 306 11.91 -16.13 -10.61
C LYS A 306 12.35 -15.19 -9.49
N SER A 307 12.62 -15.71 -8.30
CA SER A 307 13.14 -14.92 -7.19
C SER A 307 14.55 -14.37 -7.46
N GLN A 308 15.43 -15.18 -8.10
CA GLN A 308 16.78 -14.77 -8.46
C GLN A 308 16.78 -13.81 -9.66
N GLU A 309 15.93 -14.05 -10.66
CA GLU A 309 15.68 -13.11 -11.76
C GLU A 309 15.20 -11.76 -11.23
N LEU A 310 14.25 -11.76 -10.29
CA LEU A 310 13.72 -10.56 -9.66
C LEU A 310 14.82 -9.79 -8.92
N LEU A 311 15.59 -10.45 -8.06
CA LEU A 311 16.71 -9.81 -7.35
C LEU A 311 17.67 -9.15 -8.35
N ASN A 312 18.11 -9.88 -9.37
CA ASN A 312 19.04 -9.36 -10.37
C ASN A 312 18.46 -8.16 -11.12
N LYS A 313 17.22 -8.26 -11.61
CA LYS A 313 16.56 -7.17 -12.34
C LYS A 313 16.37 -5.93 -11.47
N TRP A 314 15.97 -6.11 -10.21
CA TRP A 314 15.74 -5.01 -9.29
C TRP A 314 17.04 -4.30 -8.89
N THR A 315 18.12 -5.05 -8.67
CA THR A 315 19.45 -4.48 -8.46
C THR A 315 19.92 -3.65 -9.68
N GLN A 316 19.77 -4.20 -10.89
CA GLN A 316 20.14 -3.47 -12.12
C GLN A 316 19.26 -2.24 -12.36
N LEU A 317 17.98 -2.30 -12.00
CA LEU A 317 17.09 -1.15 -12.02
C LEU A 317 17.64 -0.04 -11.09
N GLY A 318 18.06 -0.38 -9.87
CA GLY A 318 18.72 0.56 -8.97
C GLY A 318 19.92 1.25 -9.60
N TYR A 319 20.82 0.48 -10.23
CA TYR A 319 21.98 1.04 -10.94
C TYR A 319 21.56 1.95 -12.10
N LYS A 320 20.55 1.55 -12.88
CA LYS A 320 20.02 2.37 -13.98
C LYS A 320 19.48 3.70 -13.45
N LEU A 321 18.74 3.70 -12.34
CA LEU A 321 18.19 4.92 -11.75
C LEU A 321 19.29 5.88 -11.30
N ILE A 322 20.34 5.37 -10.67
CA ILE A 322 21.51 6.18 -10.28
C ILE A 322 22.11 6.87 -11.50
N VAL A 323 22.46 6.10 -12.54
CA VAL A 323 23.13 6.64 -13.73
C VAL A 323 22.22 7.62 -14.48
N LYS A 324 20.94 7.28 -14.63
CA LYS A 324 19.98 8.05 -15.42
C LYS A 324 19.65 9.40 -14.80
N TYR A 325 19.61 9.49 -13.47
CA TYR A 325 19.11 10.67 -12.74
C TYR A 325 20.15 11.37 -11.85
N ASN A 326 21.44 11.03 -12.02
CA ASN A 326 22.53 11.60 -11.23
C ASN A 326 22.60 13.14 -11.32
N ASP A 327 22.93 13.80 -10.20
CA ASP A 327 23.15 15.25 -10.07
C ASP A 327 21.98 16.13 -10.60
N GLY A 328 20.76 15.60 -10.58
CA GLY A 328 19.56 16.33 -11.02
C GLY A 328 19.33 16.33 -12.53
N TYR A 329 20.28 15.82 -13.33
CA TYR A 329 20.12 15.62 -14.77
C TYR A 329 19.17 14.47 -15.07
N ILE A 330 18.80 14.35 -16.35
CA ILE A 330 18.14 13.18 -16.91
C ILE A 330 18.94 12.77 -18.14
N LYS A 331 19.35 11.50 -18.21
CA LYS A 331 20.04 10.91 -19.37
C LYS A 331 19.07 9.97 -20.09
N PRO A 332 18.32 10.43 -21.11
CA PRO A 332 17.33 9.60 -21.78
C PRO A 332 17.99 8.41 -22.50
N ASP A 333 17.23 7.33 -22.67
CA ASP A 333 17.70 6.14 -23.39
C ASP A 333 18.02 6.45 -24.88
N SER A 334 17.46 7.53 -25.44
CA SER A 334 17.76 8.04 -26.80
C SER A 334 19.11 8.76 -26.90
N GLY A 335 19.82 8.97 -25.79
CA GLY A 335 21.06 9.75 -25.72
C GLY A 335 20.86 11.22 -25.31
N GLY A 336 21.97 11.88 -25.00
CA GLY A 336 22.01 13.27 -24.52
C GLY A 336 21.85 13.42 -23.01
N MET A 337 21.78 14.67 -22.56
CA MET A 337 21.62 15.04 -21.15
C MET A 337 20.67 16.23 -21.03
N LEU A 338 19.61 16.07 -20.24
CA LEU A 338 18.62 17.11 -19.96
C LEU A 338 18.86 17.69 -18.57
N SER A 339 18.72 19.00 -18.44
CA SER A 339 18.75 19.72 -17.16
C SER A 339 17.38 20.40 -16.94
N PRO A 340 16.37 19.68 -16.44
CA PRO A 340 15.01 20.21 -16.34
C PRO A 340 14.84 21.28 -15.25
N GLY A 341 15.80 21.39 -14.31
CA GLY A 341 15.64 22.21 -13.11
C GLY A 341 14.52 21.71 -12.20
N TYR A 342 14.12 22.56 -11.23
CA TYR A 342 12.93 22.35 -10.40
C TYR A 342 11.65 22.70 -11.16
N PRO A 343 10.50 22.07 -10.90
CA PRO A 343 9.24 22.44 -11.56
C PRO A 343 8.83 23.89 -11.30
N GLU A 344 8.06 24.46 -12.23
CA GLU A 344 7.64 25.86 -12.17
C GLU A 344 6.82 26.18 -10.92
N GLU A 345 5.84 25.34 -10.58
CA GLU A 345 5.02 25.50 -9.37
C GLU A 345 5.89 25.60 -8.10
N TRP A 346 6.91 24.75 -8.00
CA TRP A 346 7.87 24.79 -6.88
C TRP A 346 8.72 26.06 -6.89
N ARG A 347 9.18 26.51 -8.06
CA ARG A 347 9.95 27.77 -8.14
C ARG A 347 9.09 28.96 -7.74
N ASN A 348 7.83 28.98 -8.16
CA ASN A 348 6.88 30.04 -7.81
C ASN A 348 6.59 30.04 -6.31
N SER A 349 6.41 28.88 -5.67
CA SER A 349 6.22 28.84 -4.21
C SER A 349 7.42 29.40 -3.44
N ILE A 350 8.64 29.17 -3.92
CA ILE A 350 9.86 29.76 -3.32
C ILE A 350 9.90 31.28 -3.50
N ILE A 351 9.40 31.80 -4.62
CA ILE A 351 9.25 33.25 -4.86
C ILE A 351 8.18 33.82 -3.94
N ASP A 352 7.04 33.15 -3.79
CA ASP A 352 5.94 33.62 -2.95
C ASP A 352 6.32 33.69 -1.47
N ASP A 353 7.17 32.77 -1.01
CA ASP A 353 7.71 32.75 0.36
C ASP A 353 8.63 33.96 0.65
N ASP A 354 9.48 34.35 -0.30
CA ASP A 354 10.35 35.54 -0.21
C ASP A 354 10.68 36.12 -1.60
N PRO A 355 9.87 37.08 -2.09
CA PRO A 355 9.98 37.57 -3.46
C PRO A 355 11.30 38.28 -3.78
N ASN A 356 11.98 38.81 -2.77
CA ASN A 356 13.18 39.65 -2.96
C ASN A 356 14.48 38.85 -2.83
N LYS A 357 14.48 37.76 -2.06
CA LYS A 357 15.70 36.98 -1.77
C LYS A 357 16.39 36.43 -3.03
N HIS A 358 15.62 36.06 -4.03
CA HIS A 358 16.12 35.45 -5.28
C HIS A 358 16.02 36.39 -6.49
N LEU A 359 15.54 37.61 -6.31
CA LEU A 359 15.42 38.60 -7.37
C LEU A 359 16.82 39.08 -7.80
N ILE A 360 17.15 38.90 -9.08
CA ILE A 360 18.38 39.45 -9.64
C ILE A 360 18.15 40.95 -9.89
N PRO A 361 18.94 41.86 -9.29
CA PRO A 361 18.78 43.29 -9.52
C PRO A 361 19.03 43.67 -10.99
N GLU A 362 18.13 44.46 -11.56
CA GLU A 362 18.26 44.99 -12.91
C GLU A 362 18.87 46.40 -12.89
N TRP A 363 20.03 46.58 -13.52
CA TRP A 363 20.76 47.85 -13.51
C TRP A 363 20.91 48.53 -14.88
N ASN A 364 20.39 47.94 -15.98
CA ASN A 364 20.50 48.47 -17.36
C ASN A 364 19.21 48.31 -18.20
N LYS A 365 18.04 48.73 -17.71
CA LYS A 365 16.79 48.65 -18.48
C LYS A 365 16.68 49.62 -19.67
N GLU A 366 17.64 50.54 -19.82
CA GLU A 366 17.74 51.46 -20.97
C GLU A 366 18.99 51.18 -21.82
N GLY A 367 18.88 50.23 -22.76
CA GLY A 367 19.49 50.32 -24.10
C GLY A 367 20.98 50.64 -24.25
N ARG A 368 21.87 50.20 -23.34
CA ARG A 368 23.32 50.18 -23.62
C ARG A 368 23.93 48.84 -23.30
N GLN A 369 23.71 47.86 -24.18
CA GLN A 369 24.70 46.80 -24.36
C GLN A 369 25.93 47.47 -24.99
N LYS A 370 26.98 47.65 -24.20
CA LYS A 370 28.30 47.89 -24.80
C LYS A 370 28.68 46.59 -25.50
N ASP A 371 28.97 46.66 -26.80
CA ASP A 371 29.48 45.53 -27.58
C ASP A 371 30.63 44.88 -26.79
N ASN A 372 30.41 43.65 -26.35
CA ASN A 372 31.45 42.84 -25.75
C ASN A 372 32.16 42.12 -26.92
N PRO A 373 33.44 42.44 -27.21
CA PRO A 373 34.15 41.86 -28.34
C PRO A 373 34.69 40.44 -28.05
N PHE A 374 34.21 39.78 -27.00
CA PHE A 374 34.54 38.40 -26.63
C PHE A 374 33.34 37.48 -26.78
#